data_AF-A0A3P7IKM7-F1
#
_entry.id   AF-A0A3P7IKM7-F1
#
_cell.length_a   1.000
_cell.length_b   1.000
_cell.length_c   1.000
_cell.angle_alpha   90.00
_cell.angle_beta   90.00
_cell.angle_gamma   90.00
#
_symmetry.space_group_name_H-M   'P 1'
#
loop_
_entity.id
_entity.type
_entity.pdbx_description
1 polymer ?
#
loop_
_entity_poly.entity_id
_entity_poly.type
_entity_poly.pdbx_seq_one_letter_code
_entity_poly.pdbx_strand_id
1 'polypeptide(L)'
;MLDRKLVFNSYYMGSWQYEERPDALFPFEKKRIYTVEIIAGSHDTALIYVNGQFLYEFHQRQAAASVSTVEVGGDIGIHSIHVR
;
A
#
# COMPACT_ATOMS: atom_id res chain seq x y z
N MET A 1 21.07 -8.99 -4.40
CA MET A 1 19.74 -9.63 -4.54
C MET A 1 18.70 -8.55 -4.31
N LEU A 2 17.72 -8.36 -5.19
CA LEU A 2 16.62 -7.44 -4.94
C LEU A 2 15.84 -7.98 -3.73
N ASP A 3 15.81 -7.24 -2.63
CA ASP A 3 15.14 -7.62 -1.40
C ASP A 3 13.63 -7.65 -1.69
N ARG A 4 13.02 -8.85 -1.75
CA ARG A 4 11.59 -9.04 -2.01
C ARG A 4 10.81 -8.77 -0.73
N LYS A 5 10.63 -7.49 -0.40
CA LYS A 5 9.98 -7.06 0.84
C LYS A 5 8.82 -6.12 0.55
N LEU A 6 7.78 -6.29 1.34
CA LEU A 6 6.70 -5.31 1.46
C LEU A 6 7.03 -4.37 2.61
N VAL A 7 6.84 -3.09 2.40
CA VAL A 7 7.09 -2.04 3.40
C VAL A 7 5.91 -1.11 3.39
N PHE A 8 5.33 -0.89 4.57
CA PHE A 8 4.29 0.08 4.82
C PHE A 8 4.81 1.11 5.83
N ASN A 9 4.51 2.38 5.61
CA ASN A 9 4.98 3.45 6.48
C ASN A 9 4.11 4.69 6.35
N SER A 10 4.30 5.64 7.27
CA SER A 10 3.78 7.00 7.20
C SER A 10 4.94 7.98 7.09
N TYR A 11 4.78 9.02 6.28
CA TYR A 11 5.66 10.17 6.26
C TYR A 11 4.95 11.34 6.93
N TYR A 12 5.49 11.82 8.04
CA TYR A 12 4.85 12.86 8.85
C TYR A 12 5.90 13.81 9.43
N MET A 13 5.60 15.11 9.40
CA MET A 13 6.50 16.17 9.90
C MET A 13 7.94 16.08 9.36
N GLY A 14 8.10 15.75 8.08
CA GLY A 14 9.41 15.73 7.44
C GLY A 14 10.21 14.45 7.65
N SER A 15 9.66 13.41 8.29
CA SER A 15 10.37 12.16 8.56
C SER A 15 9.53 10.92 8.29
N TRP A 16 10.21 9.86 7.85
CA TRP A 16 9.68 8.51 7.84
C TRP A 16 9.54 8.01 9.28
N GLN A 17 8.39 7.40 9.54
CA GLN A 17 8.10 6.79 10.82
C GLN A 17 8.58 5.31 10.81
N TYR A 18 8.17 4.49 11.78
CA TYR A 18 8.59 3.08 11.84
C TYR A 18 8.06 2.27 10.65
N GLU A 19 8.88 1.39 10.07
CA GLU A 19 8.47 0.52 8.97
C GLU A 19 7.70 -0.70 9.46
N GLU A 20 6.54 -0.94 8.86
CA GLU A 20 5.81 -2.20 8.99
C GLU A 20 6.18 -3.12 7.84
N ARG A 21 6.69 -4.30 8.18
CA ARG A 21 7.12 -5.32 7.22
C ARG A 21 6.33 -6.60 7.51
N PRO A 22 5.18 -6.81 6.86
CA PRO A 22 4.37 -7.99 7.13
C PRO A 22 5.15 -9.26 6.82
N ASP A 23 4.92 -10.27 7.65
CA ASP A 23 5.33 -11.64 7.37
C ASP A 23 4.36 -12.28 6.36
N ALA A 24 4.32 -11.70 5.16
CA ALA A 24 3.49 -12.12 4.05
C ALA A 24 4.36 -12.52 2.87
N LEU A 25 3.92 -13.54 2.11
CA LEU A 25 4.58 -13.91 0.87
C LEU A 25 4.53 -12.73 -0.11
N PHE A 26 5.69 -12.35 -0.65
CA PHE A 26 5.78 -11.25 -1.61
C PHE A 26 4.96 -11.57 -2.87
N PRO A 27 3.89 -10.81 -3.19
CA PRO A 27 2.90 -11.22 -4.19
C PRO A 27 3.28 -10.84 -5.63
N PHE A 28 4.38 -10.10 -5.82
CA PHE A 28 4.72 -9.52 -7.12
C PHE A 28 5.87 -10.24 -7.85
N GLU A 29 5.73 -10.29 -9.16
CA GLU A 29 6.73 -10.71 -10.13
C GLU A 29 6.84 -9.67 -11.24
N LYS A 30 8.04 -9.48 -11.78
CA LYS A 30 8.25 -8.54 -12.89
C LYS A 30 7.43 -8.95 -14.12
N LYS A 31 6.97 -7.96 -14.89
CA LYS A 31 6.23 -8.14 -16.15
C LYS A 31 4.87 -8.86 -16.02
N ARG A 32 4.29 -8.87 -14.82
CA ARG A 32 2.91 -9.33 -14.56
C ARG A 32 2.00 -8.12 -14.28
N ILE A 33 0.71 -8.27 -14.56
CA ILE A 33 -0.32 -7.28 -14.22
C ILE A 33 -0.96 -7.69 -12.90
N TYR A 34 -1.19 -6.71 -12.03
CA TYR A 34 -1.85 -6.89 -10.74
C TYR A 34 -2.92 -5.82 -10.55
N THR A 35 -4.00 -6.19 -9.86
CA THR A 35 -4.93 -5.23 -9.28
C THR A 35 -4.54 -5.05 -7.82
N VAL A 36 -4.20 -3.82 -7.42
CA VAL A 36 -3.98 -3.45 -6.03
C VAL A 36 -5.17 -2.61 -5.57
N GLU A 37 -5.83 -3.05 -4.52
CA GLU A 37 -6.98 -2.35 -3.94
C GLU A 37 -6.57 -1.85 -2.56
N ILE A 38 -6.78 -0.56 -2.32
CA ILE A 38 -6.56 0.09 -1.03
C ILE A 38 -7.92 0.59 -0.57
N ILE A 39 -8.47 -0.05 0.45
CA ILE A 39 -9.82 0.20 0.95
C ILE A 39 -9.71 0.86 2.32
N ALA A 40 -10.39 1.98 2.53
CA ALA A 40 -10.49 2.58 3.85
C ALA A 40 -11.24 1.63 4.80
N GLY A 41 -10.58 1.22 5.87
CA GLY A 41 -11.15 0.39 6.93
C GLY A 41 -11.77 1.22 8.06
N SER A 42 -12.26 0.53 9.10
CA SER A 42 -12.64 1.19 10.34
C SER A 42 -11.40 1.56 11.17
N HIS A 43 -11.55 2.47 12.13
CA HIS A 43 -10.47 2.83 13.07
C HIS A 43 -9.16 3.29 12.41
N ASP A 44 -9.28 4.13 11.38
CA ASP A 44 -8.14 4.70 10.64
C ASP A 44 -7.23 3.62 10.02
N THR A 45 -7.79 2.52 9.51
CA THR A 45 -7.01 1.51 8.78
C THR A 45 -7.15 1.63 7.27
N ALA A 46 -6.18 1.08 6.55
CA ALA A 46 -6.25 0.81 5.13
C ALA A 46 -6.09 -0.69 4.91
N LEU A 47 -7.06 -1.33 4.27
CA LEU A 47 -7.01 -2.73 3.89
C LEU A 47 -6.42 -2.84 2.49
N ILE A 48 -5.39 -3.67 2.34
CA ILE A 48 -4.68 -3.86 1.08
C ILE A 48 -4.99 -5.26 0.55
N TYR A 49 -5.46 -5.30 -0.70
CA TYR A 49 -5.69 -6.52 -1.44
C TYR A 49 -4.85 -6.52 -2.72
N VAL A 50 -4.39 -7.70 -3.11
CA VAL A 50 -3.72 -7.94 -4.39
C VAL A 50 -4.49 -9.03 -5.13
N ASN A 51 -4.99 -8.71 -6.32
CA ASN A 51 -5.85 -9.60 -7.12
C ASN A 51 -7.06 -10.14 -6.32
N GLY A 52 -7.69 -9.28 -5.51
CA GLY A 52 -8.82 -9.64 -4.66
C GLY A 52 -8.48 -10.48 -3.42
N GLN A 53 -7.21 -10.83 -3.19
CA GLN A 53 -6.76 -11.54 -1.99
C GLN A 53 -6.24 -10.57 -0.94
N PHE A 54 -6.66 -10.74 0.31
CA PHE A 54 -6.19 -9.92 1.42
C PHE A 54 -4.67 -10.09 1.61
N LEU A 55 -3.97 -8.97 1.68
CA LEU A 55 -2.52 -8.93 1.88
C LEU A 55 -2.15 -8.41 3.27
N TYR A 56 -2.66 -7.23 3.62
CA TYR A 56 -2.27 -6.55 4.86
C TYR A 56 -3.31 -5.52 5.29
N GLU A 57 -3.39 -5.25 6.59
CA GLU A 57 -4.12 -4.12 7.15
C GLU A 57 -3.09 -3.15 7.76
N PHE A 58 -3.03 -1.94 7.19
CA PHE A 58 -2.13 -0.90 7.66
C PHE A 58 -2.89 0.07 8.57
N HIS A 59 -2.42 0.25 9.79
CA HIS A 59 -2.98 1.22 10.73
C HIS A 59 -2.41 2.60 10.45
N GLN A 60 -3.23 3.52 9.92
CA GLN A 60 -2.83 4.88 9.66
C GLN A 60 -2.53 5.59 10.98
N ARG A 61 -1.43 6.33 11.01
CA ARG A 61 -0.97 7.05 12.22
C ARG A 61 -1.56 8.46 12.32
N GLN A 62 -2.24 8.89 11.27
CA GLN A 62 -2.92 10.17 11.11
C GLN A 62 -4.37 9.90 10.69
N ALA A 63 -5.26 10.88 10.89
CA ALA A 63 -6.68 10.73 10.58
C ALA A 63 -6.90 10.40 9.09
N ALA A 64 -7.48 9.23 8.81
CA ALA A 64 -7.72 8.75 7.45
C ALA A 64 -8.62 9.71 6.65
N ALA A 65 -9.51 10.42 7.35
CA ALA A 65 -10.41 11.42 6.77
C ALA A 65 -9.69 12.61 6.10
N SER A 66 -8.39 12.79 6.34
CA SER A 66 -7.60 13.88 5.73
C SER A 66 -6.98 13.51 4.37
N VAL A 67 -7.06 12.24 3.96
CA VAL A 67 -6.48 11.75 2.71
C VAL A 67 -7.30 12.23 1.51
N SER A 68 -6.64 12.90 0.56
CA SER A 68 -7.29 13.48 -0.64
C SER A 68 -6.49 13.28 -1.93
N THR A 69 -5.32 12.63 -1.83
CA THR A 69 -4.39 12.48 -2.94
C THR A 69 -3.91 11.04 -3.05
N VAL A 70 -3.63 10.61 -4.28
CA VAL A 70 -3.03 9.31 -4.58
C VAL A 70 -1.83 9.58 -5.49
N GLU A 71 -0.68 9.04 -5.09
CA GLU A 71 0.54 9.08 -5.89
C GLU A 71 1.01 7.64 -6.13
N VAL A 72 1.42 7.36 -7.36
CA VAL A 72 1.89 6.05 -7.81
C VAL A 72 3.18 6.26 -8.59
N GLY A 73 4.27 5.65 -8.15
CA GLY A 73 5.60 5.82 -8.74
C GLY A 73 6.46 4.56 -8.69
N GLY A 74 7.69 4.66 -9.22
CA GLY A 74 8.64 3.56 -9.31
C GLY A 74 8.64 2.84 -10.66
N ASP A 75 9.22 1.64 -10.71
CA ASP A 75 9.35 0.80 -11.92
C ASP A 75 8.05 0.02 -12.20
N ILE A 76 6.98 0.75 -12.54
CA ILE A 76 5.64 0.21 -12.79
C ILE A 76 4.98 0.88 -14.01
N GLY A 77 4.20 0.11 -14.76
CA GLY A 77 3.30 0.62 -15.78
C GLY A 77 1.87 0.70 -15.23
N ILE A 78 1.27 1.88 -15.24
CA ILE A 78 -0.10 2.08 -14.78
C ILE A 78 -1.06 1.76 -15.92
N HIS A 79 -1.91 0.75 -15.73
CA HIS A 79 -2.97 0.43 -16.68
C HIS A 79 -4.24 1.26 -16.46
N SER A 80 -4.69 1.37 -15.20
CA SER A 80 -5.83 2.19 -14.81
C SER A 80 -5.78 2.54 -13.32
N ILE A 81 -6.43 3.64 -12.95
CA ILE A 81 -6.66 4.07 -11.56
C ILE A 81 -8.14 4.39 -11.42
N HIS A 82 -8.77 3.86 -10.37
CA HIS A 82 -10.16 4.14 -10.02
C HIS A 82 -10.21 4.60 -8.57
N VAL A 83 -10.75 5.80 -8.33
CA VAL A 83 -10.96 6.37 -6.99
C VAL A 83 -12.47 6.54 -6.80
N ARG A 84 -12.98 6.14 -5.64
CA ARG A 84 -14.42 6.14 -5.30
C ARG A 84 -14.63 6.78 -3.95
#